data_AF-A0A957ZI03-F1
#
_entry.id   AF-A0A957ZI03-F1
#
_cell.length_a   1.000
_cell.length_b   1.000
_cell.length_c   1.000
_cell.angle_alpha   90.00
_cell.angle_beta   90.00
_cell.angle_gamma   90.00
#
_symmetry.space_group_name_H-M   'P 1'
#
loop_
_entity.id
_entity.type
_entity.pdbx_description
1 polymer ?
#
loop_
_entity_poly.entity_id
_entity_poly.type
_entity_poly.pdbx_seq_one_letter_code
_entity_poly.pdbx_strand_id
1 'polypeptide(L)'
;MPIRVYSEAVGLEECFVEVSERWAVRELAEVYAGRDAWLALFARKVTGCHLLTAEGEAIDDPAQIIERFDDLDVRLARLVNASLSNAVDFLATLGEASKRVLSGAGGLAKTMTTAPN
;
A
#
# COMPACT_ATOMS: atom_id res chain seq x y z
N MET A 1 9.92 -5.93 1.33
CA MET A 1 9.02 -7.03 0.90
C MET A 1 7.81 -6.42 0.21
N PRO A 2 7.15 -7.10 -0.74
CA PRO A 2 5.90 -6.58 -1.31
C PRO A 2 4.78 -6.57 -0.26
N ILE A 3 3.89 -5.60 -0.36
CA ILE A 3 2.66 -5.50 0.42
C ILE A 3 1.60 -6.33 -0.31
N ARG A 4 1.01 -7.32 0.37
CA ARG A 4 -0.12 -8.08 -0.16
C ARG A 4 -1.43 -7.47 0.27
N VAL A 5 -2.25 -7.11 -0.70
CA VAL A 5 -3.65 -6.68 -0.48
C VAL A 5 -4.52 -7.87 -0.85
N TYR A 6 -5.17 -8.47 0.15
CA TYR A 6 -6.03 -9.64 -0.02
C TYR A 6 -7.47 -9.23 -0.32
N SER A 7 -8.20 -10.10 -1.01
CA SER A 7 -9.65 -10.01 -1.17
C SER A 7 -10.36 -10.26 0.16
N GLU A 8 -11.45 -9.53 0.40
CA GLU A 8 -12.37 -9.77 1.52
C GLU A 8 -13.65 -10.50 1.07
N ALA A 9 -13.74 -10.85 -0.21
CA ALA A 9 -14.92 -11.52 -0.75
C ALA A 9 -14.95 -13.00 -0.37
N VAL A 10 -16.12 -13.47 0.09
CA VAL A 10 -16.35 -14.86 0.49
C VAL A 10 -16.06 -15.81 -0.68
N GLY A 11 -15.21 -16.80 -0.43
CA GLY A 11 -14.75 -17.79 -1.41
C GLY A 11 -13.66 -17.31 -2.37
N LEU A 12 -13.08 -16.13 -2.11
CA LEU A 12 -12.00 -15.53 -2.89
C LEU A 12 -10.88 -14.96 -1.99
N GLU A 13 -10.86 -15.30 -0.71
CA GLU A 13 -9.95 -14.72 0.30
C GLU A 13 -8.48 -15.01 0.03
N GLU A 14 -8.21 -16.06 -0.76
CA GLU A 14 -6.87 -16.40 -1.25
C GLU A 14 -6.38 -15.50 -2.38
N CYS A 15 -7.27 -14.76 -3.04
CA CYS A 15 -6.90 -13.82 -4.10
C CYS A 15 -6.22 -12.58 -3.53
N PHE A 16 -5.16 -12.11 -4.19
CA PHE A 16 -4.38 -10.95 -3.77
C PHE A 16 -3.77 -10.17 -4.92
N VAL A 17 -3.39 -8.93 -4.62
CA VAL A 17 -2.47 -8.12 -5.44
C VAL A 17 -1.25 -7.79 -4.59
N GLU A 18 -0.04 -8.03 -5.12
CA GLU A 18 1.22 -7.62 -4.52
C GLU A 18 1.66 -6.26 -5.05
N VAL A 19 1.92 -5.33 -4.14
CA VAL A 19 2.34 -3.97 -4.44
C VAL A 19 3.71 -3.71 -3.82
N SER A 20 4.60 -3.06 -4.57
CA SER A 20 5.90 -2.62 -4.07
C SER A 20 5.78 -1.71 -2.85
N GLU A 21 6.61 -1.92 -1.82
CA GLU A 21 6.69 -1.05 -0.63
C GLU A 21 7.42 0.28 -0.90
N ARG A 22 8.12 0.40 -2.05
CA ARG A 22 8.94 1.57 -2.35
C ARG A 22 8.13 2.63 -3.05
N TRP A 23 7.80 3.70 -2.34
CA TRP A 23 7.00 4.82 -2.84
C TRP A 23 7.72 6.15 -2.69
N ALA A 24 7.61 6.99 -3.72
CA ALA A 24 7.93 8.40 -3.66
C ALA A 24 6.64 9.22 -3.49
N VAL A 25 6.72 10.36 -2.80
CA VAL A 25 5.58 11.26 -2.57
C VAL A 25 4.92 11.70 -3.88
N ARG A 26 5.69 11.88 -4.96
CA ARG A 26 5.13 12.22 -6.29
C ARG A 26 4.18 11.14 -6.83
N GLU A 27 4.42 9.87 -6.51
CA GLU A 27 3.63 8.75 -6.99
C GLU A 27 2.29 8.65 -6.26
N LEU A 28 2.18 9.24 -5.07
CA LEU A 28 0.89 9.38 -4.38
C LEU A 28 -0.09 10.25 -5.18
N ALA A 29 0.40 11.35 -5.78
CA ALA A 29 -0.44 12.18 -6.63
C ALA A 29 -0.93 11.40 -7.86
N GLU A 30 -0.12 10.50 -8.40
CA GLU A 30 -0.46 9.67 -9.57
C GLU A 30 -1.60 8.67 -9.27
N VAL A 31 -1.75 8.21 -8.02
CA VAL A 31 -2.88 7.35 -7.61
C VAL A 31 -4.23 8.01 -7.89
N TYR A 32 -4.31 9.34 -7.78
CA TYR A 32 -5.55 10.10 -7.93
C TYR A 32 -5.59 10.98 -9.19
N ALA A 33 -4.56 10.93 -10.03
CA ALA A 33 -4.40 11.82 -11.19
C ALA A 33 -5.25 11.42 -12.41
N GLY A 34 -6.00 10.31 -12.34
CA GLY A 34 -6.84 9.80 -13.41
C GLY A 34 -6.38 8.45 -13.95
N ARG A 35 -7.13 7.91 -14.92
CA ARG A 35 -6.97 6.51 -15.36
C ARG A 35 -5.60 6.21 -15.96
N ASP A 36 -5.10 7.02 -16.88
CA ASP A 36 -3.83 6.74 -17.57
C ASP A 36 -2.63 6.79 -16.63
N ALA A 37 -2.60 7.78 -15.73
CA ALA A 37 -1.59 7.88 -14.69
C ALA A 37 -1.66 6.68 -13.74
N TRP A 38 -2.87 6.29 -13.34
CA TRP A 38 -3.09 5.12 -12.49
C TRP A 38 -2.64 3.83 -13.18
N LEU A 39 -2.94 3.63 -14.47
CA LEU A 39 -2.51 2.46 -15.24
C LEU A 39 -0.99 2.39 -15.35
N ALA A 40 -0.34 3.52 -15.67
CA ALA A 40 1.10 3.61 -15.74
C ALA A 40 1.76 3.35 -14.37
N LEU A 41 1.13 3.82 -13.28
CA LEU A 41 1.60 3.57 -11.92
C LEU A 41 1.41 2.10 -11.53
N PHE A 42 0.24 1.52 -11.83
CA PHE A 42 -0.11 0.13 -11.57
C PHE A 42 0.91 -0.82 -12.19
N ALA A 43 1.22 -0.64 -13.47
CA ALA A 43 2.21 -1.45 -14.18
C ALA A 43 3.63 -1.39 -13.56
N ARG A 44 3.98 -0.30 -12.85
CA ARG A 44 5.27 -0.16 -12.16
C ARG A 44 5.25 -0.68 -10.73
N LYS A 45 4.10 -0.61 -10.06
CA LYS A 45 3.97 -0.86 -8.62
C LYS A 45 3.47 -2.25 -8.30
N VAL A 46 2.67 -2.86 -9.17
CA VAL A 46 2.18 -4.22 -8.96
C VAL A 46 3.25 -5.22 -9.40
N THR A 47 3.68 -6.06 -8.46
CA THR A 47 4.80 -6.99 -8.65
C THR A 47 4.37 -8.45 -8.72
N GLY A 48 3.12 -8.75 -8.39
CA GLY A 48 2.55 -10.09 -8.40
C GLY A 48 1.05 -10.07 -8.14
N CYS A 49 0.37 -11.17 -8.41
CA CYS A 49 -1.05 -11.34 -8.11
C CYS A 49 -1.41 -12.83 -8.01
N HIS A 50 -2.56 -13.08 -7.43
CA HIS A 50 -3.35 -14.27 -7.66
C HIS A 50 -4.80 -13.80 -7.72
N LEU A 51 -5.40 -13.83 -8.90
CA LEU A 51 -6.78 -13.38 -9.14
C LEU A 51 -7.51 -14.44 -9.95
N LEU A 52 -8.84 -14.43 -9.89
CA LEU A 52 -9.69 -15.33 -10.67
C LEU A 52 -10.58 -14.56 -11.65
N THR A 53 -10.77 -15.12 -12.83
CA THR A 53 -11.82 -14.68 -13.75
C THR A 53 -13.20 -15.11 -13.25
N ALA A 54 -14.26 -14.61 -13.87
CA ALA A 54 -15.63 -15.03 -13.58
C ALA A 54 -15.85 -16.54 -13.81
N GLU A 55 -15.06 -17.15 -14.70
CA GLU A 55 -15.06 -18.57 -15.03
C GLU A 55 -14.13 -19.40 -14.11
N GLY A 56 -13.40 -18.75 -13.20
CA GLY A 56 -12.49 -19.39 -12.26
C GLY A 56 -11.09 -19.66 -12.82
N GLU A 57 -10.70 -19.06 -13.95
CA GLU A 57 -9.32 -19.13 -14.43
C GLU A 57 -8.41 -18.23 -13.60
N ALA A 58 -7.20 -18.71 -13.29
CA ALA A 58 -6.24 -17.94 -12.53
C ALA A 58 -5.47 -16.93 -13.40
N ILE A 59 -5.26 -15.74 -12.84
CA ILE A 59 -4.36 -14.70 -13.33
C ILE A 59 -3.25 -14.53 -12.28
N ASP A 60 -2.08 -15.11 -12.57
CA ASP A 60 -0.89 -15.07 -11.70
C ASP A 60 0.23 -14.16 -12.22
N ASP A 61 0.06 -13.64 -13.45
CA ASP A 61 0.97 -12.67 -14.05
C ASP A 61 0.35 -11.26 -13.97
N PRO A 62 0.96 -10.31 -13.24
CA PRO A 62 0.42 -8.97 -13.09
C PRO A 62 0.31 -8.19 -14.40
N ALA A 63 1.10 -8.55 -15.43
CA ALA A 63 0.98 -7.93 -16.75
C ALA A 63 -0.38 -8.21 -17.41
N GLN A 64 -1.02 -9.32 -17.07
CA GLN A 64 -2.29 -9.75 -17.65
C GLN A 64 -3.52 -9.09 -16.99
N ILE A 65 -3.38 -8.51 -15.79
CA ILE A 65 -4.52 -7.98 -15.02
C ILE A 65 -5.29 -6.91 -15.80
N ILE A 66 -4.57 -6.01 -16.48
CA ILE A 66 -5.20 -4.90 -17.19
C ILE A 66 -5.82 -5.38 -18.52
N GLU A 67 -5.14 -6.30 -19.22
CA GLU A 67 -5.62 -6.86 -20.49
C GLU A 67 -6.86 -7.72 -20.29
N ARG A 68 -6.91 -8.47 -19.19
CA ARG A 68 -8.01 -9.37 -18.81
C ARG A 68 -8.93 -8.77 -17.75
N PHE A 69 -8.92 -7.44 -17.58
CA PHE A 69 -9.66 -6.80 -16.50
C PHE A 69 -11.17 -7.08 -16.59
N ASP A 70 -11.69 -7.15 -17.82
CA ASP A 70 -13.11 -7.40 -18.08
C ASP A 70 -13.52 -8.87 -17.84
N ASP A 71 -12.55 -9.80 -17.77
CA ASP A 71 -12.79 -11.21 -17.45
C ASP A 71 -12.84 -11.45 -15.92
N LEU A 72 -12.34 -10.50 -15.10
CA LEU A 72 -12.25 -10.68 -13.66
C LEU A 72 -13.62 -10.90 -13.01
N ASP A 73 -13.66 -11.72 -11.96
CA ASP A 73 -14.80 -11.69 -11.04
C ASP A 73 -14.99 -10.24 -10.56
N VAL A 74 -16.20 -9.72 -10.67
CA VAL A 74 -16.54 -8.33 -10.34
C VAL A 74 -16.13 -7.94 -8.91
N ARG A 75 -16.09 -8.90 -7.98
CA ARG A 75 -15.65 -8.71 -6.60
C ARG A 75 -14.14 -8.42 -6.52
N LEU A 76 -13.35 -9.02 -7.43
CA LEU A 76 -11.91 -8.80 -7.55
C LEU A 76 -11.57 -7.53 -8.33
N ALA A 77 -12.43 -7.06 -9.24
CA ALA A 77 -12.24 -5.77 -9.90
C ALA A 77 -12.11 -4.63 -8.88
N ARG A 78 -12.87 -4.69 -7.77
CA ARG A 78 -12.75 -3.74 -6.65
C ARG A 78 -11.40 -3.85 -5.96
N LEU A 79 -10.90 -5.07 -5.72
CA LEU A 79 -9.58 -5.31 -5.13
C LEU A 79 -8.47 -4.68 -5.97
N VAL A 80 -8.48 -4.95 -7.29
CA VAL A 80 -7.49 -4.40 -8.23
C VAL A 80 -7.51 -2.87 -8.21
N ASN A 81 -8.69 -2.26 -8.32
CA ASN A 81 -8.83 -0.80 -8.33
C ASN A 81 -8.38 -0.13 -7.02
N ALA A 82 -8.60 -0.79 -5.88
CA ALA A 82 -8.24 -0.25 -4.56
C ALA A 82 -6.80 -0.58 -4.12
N SER A 83 -6.12 -1.52 -4.79
CA SER A 83 -4.85 -2.09 -4.35
C SER A 83 -3.76 -1.04 -4.06
N LEU A 84 -3.58 -0.07 -4.97
CA LEU A 84 -2.56 0.98 -4.81
C LEU A 84 -2.85 1.88 -3.60
N SER A 85 -4.10 2.32 -3.44
CA SER A 85 -4.52 3.17 -2.31
C SER A 85 -4.36 2.42 -0.98
N ASN A 86 -4.79 1.15 -0.92
CA ASN A 86 -4.65 0.32 0.28
C ASN A 86 -3.17 0.12 0.67
N ALA A 87 -2.29 -0.06 -0.31
CA ALA A 87 -0.86 -0.19 -0.05
C ALA A 87 -0.25 1.11 0.50
N VAL A 88 -0.65 2.28 -0.02
CA VAL A 88 -0.24 3.58 0.50
C VAL A 88 -0.74 3.80 1.93
N ASP A 89 -2.02 3.52 2.19
CA ASP A 89 -2.62 3.68 3.52
C ASP A 89 -1.92 2.79 4.54
N PHE A 90 -1.59 1.55 4.16
CA PHE A 90 -0.79 0.65 4.99
C PHE A 90 0.60 1.25 5.29
N LEU A 91 1.30 1.79 4.29
CA LEU A 91 2.61 2.44 4.51
C LEU A 91 2.50 3.67 5.43
N ALA A 92 1.44 4.46 5.30
CA ALA A 92 1.21 5.62 6.16
C ALA A 92 1.01 5.21 7.63
N THR A 93 0.28 4.13 7.88
CA THR A 93 0.04 3.62 9.25
C THR A 93 1.31 3.05 9.92
N LEU A 94 2.21 2.40 9.16
CA LEU A 94 3.52 1.99 9.66
C LEU A 94 4.35 3.19 10.15
N GLY A 95 4.24 4.32 9.44
CA GLY A 95 4.81 5.59 9.84
C GLY A 95 4.30 6.04 11.21
N GLU A 96 2.98 6.07 11.41
CA GLU A 96 2.34 6.42 12.69
C GLU A 96 2.82 5.54 13.86
N ALA A 97 2.86 4.22 13.65
CA ALA A 97 3.31 3.26 14.67
C ALA A 97 4.80 3.43 15.05
N SER A 98 5.63 3.94 14.14
CA SER A 98 7.08 4.08 14.32
C SER A 98 7.52 5.46 14.83
N LYS A 99 6.60 6.41 15.00
CA LYS A 99 6.94 7.77 15.46
C LYS A 99 7.50 7.75 16.88
N ARG A 100 8.82 7.95 17.03
CA ARG A 100 9.41 8.39 18.29
C ARG A 100 9.33 9.91 18.37
N VAL A 101 8.31 10.43 19.04
CA VAL A 101 8.21 11.86 19.35
C VAL A 101 9.27 12.18 20.41
N LEU A 102 10.44 12.67 19.98
CA LEU A 102 11.34 13.39 20.89
C LEU A 102 10.73 14.77 21.13
N SER A 103 9.95 14.89 22.20
CA SER A 103 9.77 16.22 22.79
C SER A 103 11.11 16.60 23.41
N GLY A 104 11.81 17.51 22.74
CA GLY A 104 12.90 18.24 23.37
C GLY A 104 12.30 19.11 24.46
N ALA A 105 12.04 18.54 25.64
CA ALA A 105 12.16 19.31 26.85
C ALA A 105 13.62 19.73 26.90
N GLY A 106 13.91 20.92 26.37
CA GLY A 106 15.12 21.64 26.71
C GLY A 106 15.17 21.65 28.22
N GLY A 107 15.99 20.76 28.78
CA GLY A 107 16.37 20.80 30.17
C GLY A 107 17.10 22.12 30.35
N LEU A 108 16.35 23.17 30.69
CA LEU A 108 16.93 24.35 31.31
C LEU A 108 17.59 23.84 32.58
N ALA A 109 18.92 23.80 32.51
CA ALA A 109 19.79 23.55 33.64
C ALA A 109 19.32 24.38 34.84
N LYS A 110 18.88 23.72 35.91
CA LYS A 110 18.83 24.31 37.24
C LYS A 110 19.98 23.72 38.04
N THR A 111 21.11 24.42 37.93
CA THR A 111 22.09 24.72 38.98
C THR A 111 22.31 23.67 40.06
N MET A 112 23.38 22.88 39.91
CA MET A 112 24.14 22.39 41.07
C MET A 112 25.25 23.41 41.36
N THR A 113 25.13 24.14 42.47
CA THR A 113 26.27 24.73 43.19
C THR A 113 25.98 24.71 44.69
N THR A 114 26.62 23.75 45.35
CA THR A 114 27.21 23.69 46.71
C THR A 114 26.81 24.73 47.79
N ALA A 115 26.45 24.22 48.98
CA ALA A 115 26.54 24.96 50.24
C ALA A 115 27.97 24.85 50.82
N PRO A 116 28.55 25.92 51.40
CA PRO A 116 29.80 25.81 52.15
C PRO A 116 29.53 25.67 53.67
N ASN A 117 30.31 24.78 54.29
CA ASN A 117 30.66 24.58 55.71
C ASN A 117 29.67 24.98 56.81
#